data_AF-A0A3M2AH09-F1
#
_entry.id   AF-A0A3M2AH09-F1
#
_cell.length_a   1.000
_cell.length_b   1.000
_cell.length_c   1.000
_cell.angle_alpha   90.00
_cell.angle_beta   90.00
_cell.angle_gamma   90.00
#
_symmetry.space_group_name_H-M   'P 1'
#
loop_
_entity.id
_entity.type
_entity.pdbx_description
1 polymer ?
#
loop_
_entity_poly.entity_id
_entity_poly.type
_entity_poly.pdbx_seq_one_letter_code
_entity_poly.pdbx_strand_id
1 'polypeptide(L)'
;MPNLLFFSRQLAALGLTSALIVVGTSSLAAGPRTESICNLGMVKGETDRRCHIPIPAGCSVAQYPGFDEPWADISKGGAVSCQFDTAQTDWQTTVVGVCGPCKTEKCSARFSVMLNCSGDGPSPPAPR
;
A
#
# COMPACT_ATOMS: atom_id res chain seq x y z
N MET A 1 0.09 -72.75 43.78
CA MET A 1 -1.16 -72.21 44.38
C MET A 1 -1.34 -70.78 43.87
N PRO A 2 -2.60 -70.35 43.64
CA PRO A 2 -3.13 -69.59 42.47
C PRO A 2 -2.73 -68.10 42.45
N ASN A 3 -2.94 -67.24 41.44
CA ASN A 3 -4.18 -66.88 40.73
C ASN A 3 -3.80 -65.91 39.58
N LEU A 4 -4.12 -66.21 38.31
CA LEU A 4 -5.17 -65.59 37.47
C LEU A 4 -5.38 -64.05 37.56
N LEU A 5 -5.17 -63.43 36.39
CA LEU A 5 -6.03 -62.43 35.73
C LEU A 5 -6.19 -61.04 36.36
N PHE A 6 -5.32 -60.10 36.00
CA PHE A 6 -5.60 -58.64 35.92
C PHE A 6 -4.45 -58.07 35.04
N PHE A 7 -4.62 -57.56 33.82
CA PHE A 7 -5.47 -56.45 33.39
C PHE A 7 -5.65 -56.55 31.86
N SER A 8 -6.84 -56.95 31.41
CA SER A 8 -7.31 -56.66 30.07
C SER A 8 -7.96 -55.27 30.10
N ARG A 9 -7.38 -54.29 29.38
CA ARG A 9 -8.08 -53.11 28.82
C ARG A 9 -7.08 -52.17 28.14
N GLN A 10 -6.81 -52.44 26.87
CA GLN A 10 -6.30 -51.43 25.95
C GLN A 10 -7.11 -51.48 24.66
N LEU A 11 -8.14 -50.65 24.60
CA LEU A 11 -8.75 -50.19 23.36
C LEU A 11 -8.94 -48.68 23.50
N ALA A 12 -7.92 -47.93 23.09
CA ALA A 12 -8.07 -46.52 22.78
C ALA A 12 -8.58 -46.42 21.34
N ALA A 13 -9.89 -46.33 21.17
CA ALA A 13 -10.48 -45.97 19.89
C ALA A 13 -10.29 -44.46 19.67
N LEU A 14 -9.23 -44.10 18.94
CA LEU A 14 -9.03 -42.75 18.41
C LEU A 14 -10.01 -42.54 17.26
N GLY A 15 -11.17 -41.97 17.57
CA GLY A 15 -12.10 -41.48 16.55
C GLY A 15 -11.48 -40.28 15.84
N LEU A 16 -11.09 -40.46 14.57
CA LEU A 16 -10.69 -39.36 13.69
C LEU A 16 -11.90 -38.47 13.39
N THR A 17 -12.02 -37.33 14.06
CA THR A 17 -12.90 -36.24 13.63
C THR A 17 -12.22 -35.51 12.47
N SER A 18 -12.63 -35.83 11.24
CA SER A 18 -12.23 -35.08 10.05
C SER A 18 -12.94 -33.72 10.05
N ALA A 19 -12.30 -32.70 10.62
CA ALA A 19 -12.76 -31.32 10.49
C ALA A 19 -12.43 -30.84 9.07
N LEU A 20 -13.44 -30.70 8.22
CA LEU A 20 -13.34 -29.99 6.95
C LEU A 20 -13.13 -28.50 7.25
N ILE A 21 -11.88 -28.04 7.19
CA ILE A 21 -11.58 -26.62 7.22
C ILE A 21 -11.95 -26.05 5.84
N VAL A 22 -13.13 -25.44 5.76
CA VAL A 22 -13.49 -24.59 4.62
C VAL A 22 -12.69 -23.30 4.75
N VAL A 23 -11.51 -23.26 4.12
CA VAL A 23 -10.78 -22.00 3.93
C VAL A 23 -11.54 -21.21 2.86
N GLY A 24 -12.45 -20.34 3.28
CA GLY A 24 -13.06 -19.37 2.40
C GLY A 24 -11.97 -18.44 1.86
N THR A 25 -11.59 -18.60 0.59
CA THR A 25 -10.77 -17.63 -0.11
C THR A 25 -11.67 -16.44 -0.44
N SER A 26 -11.67 -15.43 0.43
CA SER A 26 -12.28 -14.14 0.11
C SER A 26 -11.58 -13.61 -1.14
N SER A 27 -12.23 -13.69 -2.29
CA SER A 27 -11.81 -13.02 -3.51
C SER A 27 -11.96 -11.51 -3.26
N LEU A 28 -10.91 -10.87 -2.74
CA LEU A 28 -10.80 -9.42 -2.83
C LEU A 28 -10.78 -9.09 -4.32
N ALA A 29 -11.82 -8.42 -4.81
CA ALA A 29 -11.82 -7.82 -6.12
C ALA A 29 -10.70 -6.78 -6.18
N ALA A 30 -9.48 -7.22 -6.50
CA ALA A 30 -8.33 -6.36 -6.72
C ALA A 30 -8.41 -5.90 -8.18
N GLY A 31 -9.02 -4.73 -8.39
CA GLY A 31 -8.83 -4.00 -9.65
C GLY A 31 -7.34 -3.70 -9.87
N PRO A 32 -6.92 -3.41 -11.11
CA PRO A 32 -5.54 -3.04 -11.40
C PRO A 32 -5.15 -1.80 -10.57
N ARG A 33 -4.09 -1.95 -9.77
CA ARG A 33 -3.51 -0.86 -8.99
C ARG A 33 -2.34 -0.27 -9.77
N THR A 34 -2.34 1.03 -9.97
CA THR A 34 -1.27 1.75 -10.67
C THR A 34 -0.60 2.74 -9.73
N GLU A 35 0.72 2.67 -9.60
CA GLU A 35 1.47 3.65 -8.82
C GLU A 35 1.69 4.92 -9.66
N SER A 36 1.24 6.08 -9.16
CA SER A 36 1.56 7.38 -9.73
C SER A 36 2.61 8.07 -8.87
N ILE A 37 3.64 8.62 -9.51
CA ILE A 37 4.87 9.06 -8.84
C ILE A 37 5.24 10.46 -9.33
N CYS A 38 5.71 11.30 -8.42
CA CYS A 38 6.39 12.53 -8.78
C CYS A 38 7.67 12.71 -7.96
N ASN A 39 8.74 13.10 -8.65
CA ASN A 39 10.08 13.21 -8.09
C ASN A 39 10.52 14.66 -8.08
N LEU A 40 11.17 15.08 -6.99
CA LEU A 40 11.78 16.39 -6.83
C LEU A 40 13.28 16.22 -6.57
N GLY A 41 14.07 17.07 -7.22
CA GLY A 41 15.47 17.31 -6.88
C GLY A 41 15.60 18.73 -6.36
N MET A 42 16.44 18.91 -5.33
CA MET A 42 16.68 20.21 -4.72
C MET A 42 18.17 20.41 -4.46
N VAL A 43 18.63 21.65 -4.55
CA VAL A 43 19.96 22.07 -4.08
C VAL A 43 19.89 22.74 -2.72
N LYS A 44 21.02 22.86 -2.04
CA LYS A 44 21.11 23.48 -0.72
C LYS A 44 20.48 24.87 -0.69
N GLY A 45 19.64 25.11 0.31
CA GLY A 45 18.93 26.38 0.50
C GLY A 45 17.68 26.55 -0.35
N GLU A 46 17.43 25.69 -1.35
CA GLU A 46 16.17 25.69 -2.10
C GLU A 46 15.02 25.29 -1.17
N THR A 47 13.88 25.95 -1.31
CA THR A 47 12.68 25.81 -0.45
C THR A 47 11.41 25.79 -1.29
N ASP A 48 10.29 25.41 -0.66
CA ASP A 48 8.93 25.46 -1.21
C ASP A 48 8.76 24.74 -2.55
N ARG A 49 9.57 23.70 -2.78
CA ARG A 49 9.43 22.84 -3.93
C ARG A 49 8.20 21.97 -3.79
N ARG A 50 7.35 22.04 -4.81
CA ARG A 50 6.06 21.35 -4.86
C ARG A 50 6.06 20.32 -5.97
N CYS A 51 5.31 19.27 -5.72
CA CYS A 51 5.13 18.13 -6.59
C CYS A 51 3.63 17.87 -6.72
N HIS A 52 3.14 17.88 -7.95
CA HIS A 52 1.73 17.64 -8.25
C HIS A 52 1.60 16.26 -8.89
N ILE A 53 0.82 15.39 -8.25
CA ILE A 53 0.47 14.08 -8.78
C ILE A 53 -0.97 14.16 -9.27
N PRO A 54 -1.21 14.29 -10.59
CA PRO A 54 -2.55 14.28 -11.13
C PRO A 54 -3.17 12.89 -10.98
N ILE A 55 -4.45 12.86 -10.63
CA ILE A 55 -5.26 11.64 -10.62
C ILE A 55 -6.07 11.63 -11.92
N PRO A 56 -5.86 10.66 -12.83
CA PRO A 56 -6.63 10.58 -14.06
C PRO A 56 -8.12 10.38 -13.79
N ALA A 57 -8.97 10.89 -14.70
CA ALA A 57 -10.40 10.62 -14.63
C ALA A 57 -10.69 9.12 -14.65
N GLY A 58 -11.62 8.66 -13.82
CA GLY A 58 -11.93 7.23 -13.67
C GLY A 58 -11.00 6.47 -12.71
N CYS A 59 -10.00 7.16 -12.14
CA CYS A 59 -9.16 6.64 -11.07
C CYS A 59 -9.47 7.32 -9.73
N SER A 60 -9.21 6.62 -8.63
CA SER A 60 -9.20 7.17 -7.28
C SER A 60 -7.96 6.70 -6.53
N VAL A 61 -7.53 7.43 -5.50
CA VAL A 61 -6.45 6.94 -4.63
C VAL A 61 -6.96 5.75 -3.84
N ALA A 62 -6.22 4.65 -3.91
CA ALA A 62 -6.53 3.42 -3.22
C ALA A 62 -6.44 3.62 -1.71
N GLN A 63 -7.29 2.95 -0.96
CA GLN A 63 -7.19 2.86 0.49
C GLN A 63 -6.53 1.53 0.89
N TYR A 64 -5.79 1.55 1.99
CA TYR A 64 -5.29 0.30 2.58
C TYR A 64 -6.44 -0.40 3.31
N PRO A 65 -6.68 -1.71 3.11
CA PRO A 65 -7.77 -2.41 3.79
C PRO A 65 -7.68 -2.25 5.32
N GLY A 66 -8.73 -1.72 5.93
CA GLY A 66 -8.79 -1.46 7.37
C GLY A 66 -8.25 -0.09 7.82
N PHE A 67 -7.88 0.78 6.88
CA PHE A 67 -7.52 2.19 7.13
C PHE A 67 -8.41 3.10 6.27
N ASP A 68 -8.84 4.21 6.84
CA ASP A 68 -9.65 5.20 6.13
C ASP A 68 -8.76 6.13 5.28
N GLU A 69 -7.48 6.22 5.61
CA GLU A 69 -6.52 7.07 4.92
C GLU A 69 -6.18 6.54 3.51
N PRO A 70 -6.00 7.45 2.53
CA PRO A 70 -5.52 7.11 1.21
C PRO A 70 -4.09 6.57 1.28
N TRP A 71 -3.79 5.60 0.44
CA TRP A 71 -2.44 5.07 0.27
C TRP A 71 -1.59 6.10 -0.45
N ALA A 72 -0.66 6.68 0.29
CA ALA A 72 0.31 7.64 -0.21
C ALA A 72 1.62 7.48 0.58
N ASP A 73 2.76 7.62 -0.09
CA ASP A 73 4.08 7.46 0.52
C ASP A 73 5.04 8.58 0.08
N ILE A 74 6.03 8.85 0.93
CA ILE A 74 7.07 9.83 0.70
C ILE A 74 8.43 9.21 0.99
N SER A 75 9.24 9.03 -0.04
CA SER A 75 10.65 8.68 0.08
C SER A 75 11.53 9.92 -0.10
N LYS A 76 12.64 10.00 0.65
CA LYS A 76 13.52 11.18 0.63
C LYS A 76 15.00 10.81 0.71
N GLY A 77 15.84 11.65 0.12
CA GLY A 77 17.30 11.59 0.18
C GLY A 77 17.90 12.94 0.58
N GLY A 78 18.98 12.90 1.35
CA GLY A 78 19.60 14.10 1.93
C GLY A 78 18.80 14.68 3.11
N ALA A 79 19.22 15.85 3.57
CA ALA A 79 18.61 16.50 4.73
C ALA A 79 17.48 17.46 4.29
N VAL A 80 16.28 16.90 4.09
CA VAL A 80 15.06 17.62 3.73
C VAL A 80 13.85 17.09 4.51
N SER A 81 12.85 17.95 4.74
CA SER A 81 11.54 17.57 5.26
C SER A 81 10.51 17.73 4.17
N CYS A 82 9.65 16.73 3.98
CA CYS A 82 8.60 16.75 2.96
C CYS A 82 7.32 16.16 3.55
N GLN A 83 6.18 16.64 3.07
CA GLN A 83 4.85 16.23 3.50
C GLN A 83 3.83 16.43 2.38
N PHE A 84 2.67 15.79 2.48
CA PHE A 84 1.53 16.13 1.64
C PHE A 84 0.88 17.42 2.15
N ASP A 85 0.62 18.36 1.24
CA ASP A 85 -0.12 19.59 1.52
C ASP A 85 -1.62 19.26 1.51
N THR A 86 -2.17 18.97 2.69
CA THR A 86 -3.57 18.57 2.84
C THR A 86 -4.56 19.68 2.48
N ALA A 87 -4.13 20.94 2.51
CA ALA A 87 -4.98 22.08 2.14
C ALA A 87 -5.13 22.22 0.62
N GLN A 88 -4.14 21.75 -0.15
CA GLN A 88 -4.14 21.82 -1.62
C GLN A 88 -4.31 20.46 -2.29
N THR A 89 -4.30 19.38 -1.52
CA THR A 89 -4.57 18.04 -2.00
C THR A 89 -6.07 17.82 -2.10
N ASP A 90 -6.50 17.44 -3.30
CA ASP A 90 -7.80 16.83 -3.55
C ASP A 90 -7.54 15.37 -3.95
N TRP A 91 -7.91 14.45 -3.06
CA TRP A 91 -7.71 13.01 -3.23
C TRP A 91 -8.51 12.38 -4.39
N GLN A 92 -9.32 13.16 -5.10
CA GLN A 92 -10.02 12.75 -6.32
C GLN A 92 -9.33 13.26 -7.58
N THR A 93 -8.65 14.42 -7.53
CA THR A 93 -8.16 15.10 -8.74
C THR A 93 -6.66 15.35 -8.75
N THR A 94 -6.04 15.75 -7.64
CA THR A 94 -4.62 16.06 -7.57
C THR A 94 -4.08 15.96 -6.14
N VAL A 95 -3.01 15.21 -5.96
CA VAL A 95 -2.26 15.14 -4.71
C VAL A 95 -1.05 16.07 -4.77
N VAL A 96 -0.85 16.89 -3.74
CA VAL A 96 0.21 17.88 -3.69
C VAL A 96 1.20 17.53 -2.59
N GLY A 97 2.45 17.28 -2.97
CA GLY A 97 3.58 17.16 -2.07
C GLY A 97 4.35 18.48 -1.97
N VAL A 98 4.84 18.81 -0.77
CA VAL A 98 5.69 19.98 -0.54
C VAL A 98 6.91 19.60 0.28
N CYS A 99 8.06 20.15 -0.07
CA CYS A 99 9.29 20.03 0.69
C CYS A 99 9.73 21.38 1.24
N GLY A 100 10.18 21.38 2.50
CA GLY A 100 10.86 22.51 3.12
C GLY A 100 12.31 22.65 2.61
N PRO A 101 13.13 23.47 3.30
CA PRO A 101 14.46 23.81 2.82
C PRO A 101 15.42 22.60 2.81
N CYS A 102 16.18 22.44 1.73
CA CYS A 102 17.25 21.44 1.62
C CYS A 102 18.51 21.90 2.38
N LYS A 103 18.99 21.08 3.31
CA LYS A 103 20.15 21.40 4.18
C LYS A 103 21.48 20.79 3.69
N THR A 104 21.42 19.82 2.79
CA THR A 104 22.60 19.20 2.15
C THR A 104 22.84 19.77 0.75
N GLU A 105 24.00 19.49 0.15
CA GLU A 105 24.32 19.97 -1.20
C GLU A 105 23.29 19.51 -2.25
N LYS A 106 22.77 18.30 -2.08
CA LYS A 106 21.65 17.76 -2.88
C LYS A 106 20.63 17.12 -1.95
N CYS A 107 19.35 17.32 -2.25
CA CYS A 107 18.25 16.58 -1.68
C CYS A 107 17.37 16.01 -2.79
N SER A 108 16.67 14.93 -2.49
CA SER A 108 15.65 14.37 -3.37
C SER A 108 14.42 13.97 -2.57
N ALA A 109 13.27 13.99 -3.24
CA ALA A 109 12.04 13.45 -2.70
C ALA A 109 11.25 12.74 -3.81
N ARG A 110 10.55 11.69 -3.43
CA ARG A 110 9.61 10.93 -4.26
C ARG A 110 8.30 10.84 -3.50
N PHE A 111 7.25 11.38 -4.09
CA PHE A 111 5.89 11.21 -3.62
C PHE A 111 5.22 10.16 -4.50
N SER A 112 4.57 9.18 -3.89
CA SER A 112 3.80 8.16 -4.62
C SER A 112 2.41 7.97 -4.04
N VAL A 113 1.46 7.66 -4.92
CA VAL A 113 0.09 7.30 -4.58
C VAL A 113 -0.30 6.07 -5.38
N MET A 114 -1.08 5.18 -4.77
CA MET A 114 -1.60 4.01 -5.46
C MET A 114 -2.98 4.36 -5.97
N LEU A 115 -3.23 4.14 -7.24
CA LEU A 115 -4.52 4.43 -7.88
C LEU A 115 -5.28 3.15 -8.15
N ASN A 116 -6.57 3.15 -7.84
CA ASN A 116 -7.54 2.17 -8.32
C ASN A 116 -8.26 2.79 -9.52
N CYS A 117 -8.01 2.28 -10.73
CA CYS A 117 -8.67 2.74 -11.94
C CYS A 117 -9.73 1.71 -12.38
N SER A 118 -10.95 2.17 -12.63
CA SER A 118 -11.98 1.34 -13.27
C SER A 118 -11.66 1.33 -14.77
N GLY A 119 -11.41 0.15 -15.34
CA GLY A 119 -10.73 -0.02 -16.64
C GLY A 119 -11.21 0.90 -17.78
N ASP A 120 -10.38 1.91 -18.05
CA ASP A 120 -9.90 2.44 -19.34
C ASP A 120 -8.99 3.63 -18.97
N GLY A 121 -7.88 3.34 -18.28
CA GLY A 121 -6.88 4.36 -17.97
C GLY A 121 -6.37 5.01 -19.26
N PRO A 122 -5.93 6.27 -19.23
CA PRO A 122 -5.43 6.94 -20.43
C PRO A 122 -4.34 6.09 -21.09
N SER A 123 -4.56 5.74 -22.36
CA SER A 123 -3.60 4.98 -23.15
C SER A 123 -2.23 5.66 -23.13
N PRO A 124 -1.12 4.93 -22.92
CA PRO A 124 0.21 5.52 -22.98
C PRO A 124 0.41 6.24 -24.33
N PRO A 125 1.08 7.40 -24.36
CA PRO A 125 1.32 8.12 -25.60
C PRO A 125 2.10 7.22 -26.57
N ALA A 126 1.65 7.19 -27.83
CA ALA A 126 2.31 6.40 -28.88
C ALA A 126 3.79 6.81 -28.99
N PRO A 127 4.72 5.85 -29.16
CA PRO A 127 6.11 6.16 -29.43
C PRO A 127 6.19 6.97 -30.75
N ARG A 128 6.93 8.08 -30.72
CA ARG A 128 7.27 8.87 -31.92
C ARG A 128 8.37 8.20 -32.72
#